data_AF-A0AAD5DJB2-F1
#
_entry.id   AF-A0AAD5DJB2-F1
#
_cell.length_a   1.000
_cell.length_b   1.000
_cell.length_c   1.000
_cell.angle_alpha   90.00
_cell.angle_beta   90.00
_cell.angle_gamma   90.00
#
_symmetry.space_group_name_H-M   'P 1'
#
loop_
_entity.id
_entity.type
_entity.pdbx_description
1 polymer ?
#
loop_
_entity_poly.entity_id
_entity_poly.type
_entity_poly.pdbx_seq_one_letter_code
_entity_poly.pdbx_strand_id
1 'polypeptide(L)'
;MGGKSKHDPVLAVSRWIKARSPKEKLYLGIAGGVLALLLLWFVVEDHDTLFILSESVHFLGIGVLAWKLIKKKAAGGLSLRTQELTAAFLLVRLFCSFMMEYDIHTLLDALTLAATGWVIFSLRGPLKESYQADLDVTNPLLVAAPCLLMAIVAHPSTRHFILFRILWAFCVYLEAVSVLPQLRMMQKAKVVEKFTAHYVFALGLSRFISCAHWILQILDGDKYLWQALGSGLWPIMVLVSEIVQTFILADFCFYYVKSYAEGTGVIHLPAGIVRTGRVIRVAAQQRDAGAEAAAEAPVPAAPQGRRQLLSAAAGAALLAAYALQAPDAQAVIKGYEPMPMLEGKDYGKTRMTFSDYVQSESGLQYYDIREGSGAAPQQGQTCVVDWAGVTIGYYGRPFEARNKPKGSAFTGDDKDFFRFKLGDSAVIPAFNEAVAGMKVGGIRRIIVPVELGYPDNDFNKAGPKPSTFSGQRALGFVLGNKGLIDKTLLFDIELKNVL
;
A
#
# COMPACT_ATOMS: atom_id res chain seq x y z
N MET A 1 21.54 31.25 -27.66
CA MET A 1 21.19 29.90 -28.13
C MET A 1 20.41 29.18 -27.04
N GLY A 2 19.07 29.19 -27.11
CA GLY A 2 18.20 28.54 -26.13
C GLY A 2 18.08 27.04 -26.40
N GLY A 3 18.53 26.22 -25.46
CA GLY A 3 18.46 24.76 -25.55
C GLY A 3 17.01 24.27 -25.50
N LYS A 4 16.56 23.59 -26.57
CA LYS A 4 15.30 22.86 -26.60
C LYS A 4 15.35 21.75 -25.54
N SER A 5 14.57 21.88 -24.48
CA SER A 5 14.24 20.80 -23.55
C SER A 5 13.65 19.64 -24.36
N LYS A 6 14.33 18.50 -24.39
CA LYS A 6 13.80 17.27 -24.97
C LYS A 6 12.57 16.87 -24.14
N HIS A 7 11.38 16.96 -24.72
CA HIS A 7 10.17 16.41 -24.14
C HIS A 7 10.35 14.89 -24.03
N ASP A 8 10.59 14.40 -22.82
CA ASP A 8 10.63 12.97 -22.55
C ASP A 8 9.20 12.40 -22.75
N PRO A 9 8.98 11.57 -23.78
CA PRO A 9 7.65 11.06 -24.12
C PRO A 9 7.06 10.21 -23.00
N VAL A 10 7.91 9.53 -22.22
CA VAL A 10 7.47 8.72 -21.08
C VAL A 10 6.93 9.62 -19.97
N LEU A 11 7.60 10.75 -19.71
CA LEU A 11 7.13 11.75 -18.75
C LEU A 11 5.84 12.43 -19.22
N ALA A 12 5.71 12.70 -20.52
CA ALA A 12 4.50 13.30 -21.09
C ALA A 12 3.28 12.38 -20.91
N VAL A 13 3.44 11.08 -21.22
CA VAL A 13 2.41 10.06 -20.98
C VAL A 13 2.10 9.92 -19.49
N SER A 14 3.11 9.87 -18.63
CA SER A 14 2.91 9.78 -17.17
C SER A 14 2.10 10.97 -16.63
N ARG A 15 2.41 12.20 -17.06
CA ARG A 15 1.66 13.41 -16.68
C ARG A 15 0.23 13.37 -17.21
N TRP A 16 0.05 12.93 -18.45
CA TRP A 16 -1.27 12.80 -19.08
C TRP A 16 -2.16 11.79 -18.34
N ILE A 17 -1.63 10.61 -18.00
CA ILE A 17 -2.34 9.60 -17.21
C ILE A 17 -2.68 10.14 -15.82
N LYS A 18 -1.73 10.82 -15.15
CA LYS A 18 -1.96 11.39 -13.81
C LYS A 18 -3.08 12.43 -13.80
N ALA A 19 -3.23 13.21 -14.87
CA ALA A 19 -4.25 14.25 -15.03
C ALA A 19 -5.67 13.70 -15.29
N ARG A 20 -5.83 12.41 -15.61
CA ARG A 20 -7.14 11.78 -15.84
C ARG A 20 -7.94 11.59 -14.55
N SER A 21 -9.26 11.64 -14.67
CA SER A 21 -10.21 11.31 -13.61
C SER A 21 -10.10 9.83 -13.19
N PRO A 22 -10.57 9.44 -11.99
CA PRO A 22 -10.57 8.04 -11.56
C PRO A 22 -11.32 7.10 -12.52
N LYS A 23 -12.43 7.56 -13.12
CA LYS A 23 -13.21 6.79 -14.09
C LYS A 23 -12.43 6.56 -15.39
N GLU A 24 -11.79 7.60 -15.93
CA GLU A 24 -10.94 7.46 -17.12
C GLU A 24 -9.73 6.54 -16.86
N LYS A 25 -9.11 6.62 -15.67
CA LYS A 25 -8.02 5.72 -15.27
C LYS A 25 -8.49 4.26 -15.22
N LEU A 26 -9.69 4.02 -14.71
CA LEU A 26 -10.32 2.69 -14.71
C LEU A 26 -10.53 2.18 -16.15
N TYR A 27 -11.11 2.99 -17.03
CA TYR A 27 -11.31 2.61 -18.44
C TYR A 27 -10.00 2.34 -19.18
N LEU A 28 -8.98 3.16 -18.95
CA LEU A 28 -7.64 2.95 -19.51
C LEU A 28 -7.00 1.67 -18.98
N GLY A 29 -7.20 1.35 -17.70
CA GLY A 29 -6.75 0.10 -17.10
C GLY A 29 -7.42 -1.12 -17.73
N ILE A 30 -8.75 -1.08 -17.89
CA ILE A 30 -9.53 -2.15 -18.54
C ILE A 30 -9.08 -2.31 -20.00
N ALA A 31 -8.99 -1.22 -20.76
CA ALA A 31 -8.55 -1.25 -22.15
C ALA A 31 -7.12 -1.79 -22.29
N GLY A 32 -6.22 -1.40 -21.38
CA GLY A 32 -4.85 -1.92 -21.32
C GLY A 32 -4.80 -3.41 -21.00
N GLY A 33 -5.63 -3.88 -20.07
CA GLY A 33 -5.75 -5.31 -19.73
C GLY A 33 -6.28 -6.14 -20.91
N VAL A 34 -7.33 -5.66 -21.59
CA VAL A 34 -7.86 -6.30 -22.80
C VAL A 34 -6.82 -6.33 -23.91
N LEU A 35 -6.10 -5.21 -24.14
CA LEU A 35 -5.04 -5.16 -25.14
C LEU A 35 -3.90 -6.13 -24.81
N ALA A 36 -3.51 -6.25 -23.54
CA ALA A 36 -2.50 -7.21 -23.10
C ALA A 36 -2.96 -8.65 -23.33
N LEU A 37 -4.22 -8.98 -23.03
CA LEU A 37 -4.79 -10.30 -23.32
C LEU A 37 -4.83 -10.59 -24.82
N LEU A 38 -5.25 -9.62 -25.65
CA LEU A 38 -5.24 -9.77 -27.11
C LEU A 38 -3.83 -9.95 -27.66
N LEU A 39 -2.85 -9.26 -27.09
CA LEU A 39 -1.44 -9.40 -27.47
C LEU A 39 -0.91 -10.78 -27.05
N LEU A 40 -1.22 -11.26 -25.85
CA LEU A 40 -0.86 -12.61 -25.42
C LEU A 40 -1.49 -13.66 -26.32
N TRP A 41 -2.78 -13.52 -26.62
CA TRP A 41 -3.51 -14.40 -27.54
C TRP A 41 -2.91 -14.44 -28.94
N PHE A 42 -2.40 -13.31 -29.44
CA PHE A 42 -1.78 -13.23 -30.76
C PHE A 42 -0.34 -13.75 -30.79
N VAL A 43 0.43 -13.55 -29.71
CA VAL A 43 1.87 -13.85 -29.67
C VAL A 43 2.16 -15.27 -29.19
N VAL A 44 1.34 -15.79 -28.27
CA VAL A 44 1.56 -17.09 -27.65
C VAL A 44 0.74 -18.14 -28.40
N GLU A 45 1.42 -18.92 -29.23
CA GLU A 45 0.77 -19.99 -30.02
C GLU A 45 0.27 -21.15 -29.13
N ASP A 46 1.07 -21.51 -28.11
CA ASP A 46 0.72 -22.53 -27.13
C ASP A 46 0.47 -21.88 -25.76
N HIS A 47 -0.81 -21.72 -25.43
CA HIS A 47 -1.23 -21.08 -24.18
C HIS A 47 -0.84 -21.88 -22.93
N ASP A 48 -0.45 -23.16 -23.04
CA ASP A 48 0.05 -23.95 -21.90
C ASP A 48 1.43 -23.44 -21.43
N THR A 49 2.17 -22.75 -22.31
CA THR A 49 3.42 -22.06 -21.92
C THR A 49 3.18 -20.97 -20.88
N LEU A 50 2.00 -20.33 -20.85
CA LEU A 50 1.64 -19.35 -19.82
C LEU A 50 1.49 -20.04 -18.46
N PHE A 51 0.94 -21.25 -18.42
CA PHE A 51 0.83 -22.02 -17.18
C PHE A 51 2.22 -22.35 -16.62
N ILE A 52 3.11 -22.89 -17.46
CA ILE A 52 4.49 -23.21 -17.07
C ILE A 52 5.23 -21.95 -16.59
N LEU A 53 5.03 -20.81 -17.26
CA LEU A 53 5.61 -19.54 -16.87
C LEU A 53 5.08 -19.07 -15.51
N SER A 54 3.77 -19.18 -15.26
CA SER A 54 3.16 -18.87 -13.96
C SER A 54 3.81 -19.68 -12.84
N GLU A 55 3.88 -21.00 -12.99
CA GLU A 55 4.47 -21.89 -12.00
C GLU A 55 5.95 -21.59 -11.77
N SER A 56 6.70 -21.33 -12.84
CA SER A 56 8.12 -20.96 -12.75
C SER A 56 8.33 -19.68 -11.95
N VAL A 57 7.51 -18.64 -12.18
CA VAL A 57 7.56 -17.38 -11.42
C VAL A 57 7.22 -17.62 -9.95
N HIS A 58 6.25 -18.49 -9.66
CA HIS A 58 5.88 -18.85 -8.30
C HIS A 58 7.03 -19.57 -7.56
N PHE A 59 7.65 -20.56 -8.19
CA PHE A 59 8.82 -21.27 -7.66
C PHE A 59 9.99 -20.34 -7.38
N LEU A 60 10.28 -19.37 -8.27
CA LEU A 60 11.29 -18.35 -8.02
C LEU A 60 10.96 -17.50 -6.79
N GLY A 61 9.69 -17.12 -6.61
CA GLY A 61 9.20 -16.44 -5.41
C GLY A 61 9.48 -17.22 -4.13
N ILE A 62 9.17 -18.53 -4.13
CA ILE A 62 9.45 -19.43 -3.00
C ILE A 62 10.96 -19.53 -2.76
N GLY A 63 11.78 -19.58 -3.82
CA GLY A 63 13.24 -19.58 -3.72
C GLY A 63 13.80 -18.32 -3.03
N VAL A 64 13.27 -17.14 -3.35
CA VAL A 64 13.62 -15.87 -2.69
C VAL A 64 13.25 -15.91 -1.20
N LEU A 65 12.08 -16.46 -0.87
CA LEU A 65 11.64 -16.64 0.52
C LEU A 65 12.56 -17.62 1.27
N ALA A 66 12.88 -18.77 0.67
CA ALA A 66 13.76 -19.77 1.27
C ALA A 66 15.15 -19.19 1.53
N TRP A 67 15.70 -18.44 0.57
CA TRP A 67 16.97 -17.72 0.73
C TRP A 67 16.93 -16.77 1.94
N LYS A 68 15.83 -16.01 2.12
CA LYS A 68 15.64 -15.13 3.27
C LYS A 68 15.68 -15.93 4.58
N LEU A 69 14.89 -17.00 4.68
CA LEU A 69 14.79 -17.80 5.92
C LEU A 69 16.15 -18.41 6.28
N ILE A 70 16.92 -18.89 5.30
CA ILE A 70 18.24 -19.51 5.52
C ILE A 70 19.30 -18.45 5.88
N LYS A 71 19.41 -17.36 5.10
CA LYS A 71 20.51 -16.40 5.24
C LYS A 71 20.25 -15.32 6.27
N LYS A 72 19.01 -14.85 6.39
CA LYS A 72 18.64 -13.77 7.33
C LYS A 72 18.16 -14.30 8.68
N LYS A 73 17.82 -15.59 8.77
CA LYS A 73 17.28 -16.22 9.99
C LYS A 73 16.17 -15.40 10.64
N ALA A 74 15.26 -14.87 9.81
CA ALA A 74 14.18 -13.99 10.25
C ALA A 74 12.88 -14.32 9.50
N ALA A 75 11.82 -14.58 10.25
CA ALA A 75 10.46 -14.84 9.77
C ALA A 75 9.57 -13.58 9.78
N GLY A 76 10.15 -12.39 9.99
CA GLY A 76 9.44 -11.12 10.03
C GLY A 76 8.55 -10.89 8.80
N GLY A 77 7.31 -10.45 9.03
CA GLY A 77 6.33 -10.19 7.98
C GLY A 77 5.80 -11.40 7.22
N LEU A 78 6.12 -12.65 7.60
CA LEU A 78 5.53 -13.86 6.97
C LEU A 78 4.41 -14.44 7.86
N SER A 79 3.24 -14.69 7.27
CA SER A 79 2.07 -15.23 7.95
C SER A 79 2.11 -16.75 7.97
N LEU A 80 2.14 -17.34 9.17
CA LEU A 80 2.01 -18.78 9.36
C LEU A 80 0.62 -19.26 8.91
N ARG A 81 -0.42 -18.44 9.13
CA ARG A 81 -1.81 -18.79 8.78
C ARG A 81 -2.01 -18.96 7.27
N THR A 82 -1.34 -18.14 6.48
CA THR A 82 -1.33 -18.32 5.01
C THR A 82 -0.66 -19.63 4.62
N GLN A 83 0.50 -19.94 5.20
CA GLN A 83 1.21 -21.18 4.89
C GLN A 83 0.39 -22.42 5.29
N GLU A 84 -0.32 -22.38 6.43
CA GLU A 84 -1.23 -23.44 6.87
C GLU A 84 -2.39 -23.67 5.87
N LEU A 85 -3.02 -22.59 5.40
CA LEU A 85 -4.08 -22.66 4.40
C LEU A 85 -3.54 -23.17 3.05
N THR A 86 -2.34 -22.74 2.67
CA THR A 86 -1.66 -23.20 1.46
C THR A 86 -1.36 -24.69 1.50
N ALA A 87 -0.78 -25.17 2.60
CA ALA A 87 -0.54 -26.60 2.79
C ALA A 87 -1.85 -27.40 2.79
N ALA A 88 -2.92 -26.87 3.38
CA ALA A 88 -4.22 -27.55 3.41
C ALA A 88 -4.81 -27.73 2.00
N PHE A 89 -4.86 -26.69 1.16
CA PHE A 89 -5.41 -26.86 -0.19
C PHE A 89 -4.50 -27.72 -1.07
N LEU A 90 -3.16 -27.60 -0.94
CA LEU A 90 -2.21 -28.42 -1.71
C LEU A 90 -2.32 -29.91 -1.35
N LEU A 91 -2.53 -30.23 -0.06
CA LEU A 91 -2.72 -31.62 0.38
C LEU A 91 -4.02 -32.20 -0.20
N VAL A 92 -5.12 -31.44 -0.17
CA VAL A 92 -6.38 -31.85 -0.78
C VAL A 92 -6.25 -31.97 -2.30
N ARG A 93 -5.53 -31.06 -2.95
CA ARG A 93 -5.27 -31.09 -4.39
C ARG A 93 -4.45 -32.30 -4.79
N LEU A 94 -3.39 -32.61 -4.07
CA LEU A 94 -2.56 -33.78 -4.32
C LEU A 94 -3.36 -35.07 -4.18
N PHE A 95 -4.21 -35.17 -3.16
CA PHE A 95 -5.16 -36.28 -3.02
C PHE A 95 -6.12 -36.37 -4.22
N CYS A 96 -6.72 -35.24 -4.63
CA CYS A 96 -7.60 -35.18 -5.79
C CYS A 96 -6.89 -35.59 -7.07
N SER A 97 -5.65 -35.14 -7.27
CA SER A 97 -4.81 -35.53 -8.40
C SER A 97 -4.60 -37.04 -8.40
N PHE A 98 -4.11 -37.67 -7.33
CA PHE A 98 -3.97 -39.15 -7.30
C PHE A 98 -5.28 -39.91 -7.59
N MET A 99 -6.44 -39.36 -7.22
CA MET A 99 -7.73 -40.02 -7.41
C MET A 99 -8.38 -39.73 -8.77
N MET A 100 -8.03 -38.63 -9.44
CA MET A 100 -8.72 -38.16 -10.66
C MET A 100 -7.78 -37.94 -11.85
N GLU A 101 -6.51 -37.55 -11.62
CA GLU A 101 -5.55 -37.10 -12.63
C GLU A 101 -4.09 -37.47 -12.28
N TYR A 102 -3.47 -38.33 -13.09
CA TYR A 102 -2.04 -38.65 -13.00
C TYR A 102 -1.24 -37.83 -14.00
N ASP A 103 -0.86 -36.61 -13.64
CA ASP A 103 -0.14 -35.71 -14.54
C ASP A 103 1.03 -34.97 -13.86
N ILE A 104 1.82 -34.23 -14.63
CA ILE A 104 2.94 -33.41 -14.18
C ILE A 104 2.55 -32.43 -13.06
N HIS A 105 1.28 -32.02 -13.01
CA HIS A 105 0.69 -31.22 -11.93
C HIS A 105 0.86 -31.86 -10.54
N THR A 106 0.75 -33.20 -10.44
CA THR A 106 0.96 -33.94 -9.19
C THR A 106 2.36 -33.70 -8.62
N LEU A 107 3.37 -33.70 -9.49
CA LEU A 107 4.77 -33.49 -9.10
C LEU A 107 5.00 -32.04 -8.64
N LEU A 108 4.47 -31.06 -9.37
CA LEU A 108 4.61 -29.64 -9.04
C LEU A 108 3.92 -29.29 -7.71
N ASP A 109 2.70 -29.82 -7.49
CA ASP A 109 1.98 -29.64 -6.23
C ASP A 109 2.72 -30.31 -5.06
N ALA A 110 3.28 -31.51 -5.26
CA ALA A 110 4.07 -32.19 -4.24
C ALA A 110 5.33 -31.40 -3.84
N LEU A 111 6.05 -30.85 -4.82
CA LEU A 111 7.22 -30.00 -4.57
C LEU A 111 6.84 -28.71 -3.83
N THR A 112 5.73 -28.08 -4.23
CA THR A 112 5.22 -26.86 -3.58
C THR A 112 4.75 -27.13 -2.15
N LEU A 113 4.10 -28.28 -1.92
CA LEU A 113 3.68 -28.71 -0.59
C LEU A 113 4.89 -28.99 0.31
N ALA A 114 5.93 -29.65 -0.22
CA ALA A 114 7.18 -29.89 0.52
C ALA A 114 7.87 -28.57 0.90
N ALA A 115 7.97 -27.62 -0.03
CA ALA A 115 8.53 -26.29 0.24
C ALA A 115 7.70 -25.52 1.29
N THR A 116 6.37 -25.56 1.18
CA THR A 116 5.45 -24.93 2.15
C THR A 116 5.58 -25.58 3.53
N GLY A 117 5.65 -26.90 3.60
CA GLY A 117 5.87 -27.66 4.83
C GLY A 117 7.19 -27.30 5.51
N TRP A 118 8.26 -27.14 4.73
CA TRP A 118 9.55 -26.65 5.22
C TRP A 118 9.46 -25.23 5.80
N VAL A 119 8.71 -24.32 5.14
CA VAL A 119 8.47 -22.96 5.65
C VAL A 119 7.69 -23.02 6.96
N ILE A 120 6.63 -23.82 7.06
CA ILE A 120 5.85 -24.01 8.30
C ILE A 120 6.75 -24.54 9.42
N PHE A 121 7.56 -25.57 9.14
CA PHE A 121 8.52 -26.11 10.10
C PHE A 121 9.48 -25.01 10.58
N SER A 122 10.02 -24.23 9.64
CA SER A 122 10.95 -23.13 9.95
C SER A 122 10.31 -22.09 10.87
N LEU A 123 9.05 -21.72 10.63
CA LEU A 123 8.31 -20.73 11.41
C LEU A 123 7.92 -21.23 12.81
N ARG A 124 7.56 -22.51 12.94
CA ARG A 124 7.17 -23.10 14.22
C ARG A 124 8.35 -23.55 15.09
N GLY A 125 9.48 -23.85 14.47
CA GLY A 125 10.70 -24.31 15.13
C GLY A 125 11.80 -23.24 15.17
N PRO A 126 12.80 -23.32 14.27
CA PRO A 126 14.05 -22.56 14.39
C PRO A 126 13.89 -21.04 14.34
N LEU A 127 12.82 -20.52 13.72
CA LEU A 127 12.58 -19.08 13.56
C LEU A 127 11.41 -18.56 14.40
N LYS A 128 10.89 -19.37 15.33
CA LYS A 128 9.71 -19.04 16.16
C LYS A 128 9.85 -17.70 16.88
N GLU A 129 11.03 -17.40 17.42
CA GLU A 129 11.29 -16.15 18.15
C GLU A 129 11.21 -14.90 17.26
N SER A 130 11.48 -15.05 15.95
CA SER A 130 11.40 -13.96 14.98
C SER A 130 10.02 -13.77 14.35
N TYR A 131 9.07 -14.66 14.68
CA TYR A 131 7.73 -14.65 14.13
C TYR A 131 6.81 -13.69 14.91
N GLN A 132 6.12 -12.81 14.17
CA GLN A 132 5.27 -11.75 14.71
C GLN A 132 3.82 -12.22 14.87
N ALA A 133 3.58 -13.04 15.90
CA ALA A 133 2.27 -13.65 16.15
C ALA A 133 1.15 -12.62 16.44
N ASP A 134 1.50 -11.46 16.98
CA ASP A 134 0.62 -10.33 17.27
C ASP A 134 0.00 -9.71 15.99
N LEU A 135 0.69 -9.82 14.86
CA LEU A 135 0.22 -9.32 13.58
C LEU A 135 -0.62 -10.36 12.82
N ASP A 136 -0.38 -11.65 13.03
CA ASP A 136 -1.03 -12.76 12.30
C ASP A 136 -2.23 -13.37 13.06
N VAL A 137 -3.24 -12.54 13.33
CA VAL A 137 -4.42 -12.91 14.13
C VAL A 137 -5.56 -13.56 13.34
N THR A 138 -5.37 -13.81 12.03
CA THR A 138 -6.47 -14.33 11.19
C THR A 138 -6.76 -15.78 11.55
N ASN A 139 -8.02 -16.11 11.83
CA ASN A 139 -8.43 -17.48 12.05
C ASN A 139 -8.56 -18.23 10.69
N PRO A 140 -7.77 -19.30 10.43
CA PRO A 140 -7.86 -20.08 9.20
C PRO A 140 -9.25 -20.65 8.92
N LEU A 141 -10.00 -21.03 9.97
CA LEU A 141 -11.35 -21.58 9.81
C LEU A 141 -12.33 -20.58 9.19
N LEU A 142 -12.18 -19.29 9.47
CA LEU A 142 -13.01 -18.25 8.87
C LEU A 142 -12.73 -18.06 7.37
N VAL A 143 -11.60 -18.57 6.87
CA VAL A 143 -11.25 -18.59 5.45
C VAL A 143 -11.70 -19.90 4.82
N ALA A 144 -11.41 -21.04 5.45
CA ALA A 144 -11.71 -22.36 4.91
C ALA A 144 -13.21 -22.70 4.92
N ALA A 145 -13.96 -22.33 5.96
CA ALA A 145 -15.37 -22.72 6.07
C ALA A 145 -16.27 -22.15 4.94
N PRO A 146 -16.17 -20.87 4.55
CA PRO A 146 -16.89 -20.36 3.38
C PRO A 146 -16.51 -21.08 2.08
N CYS A 147 -15.24 -21.45 1.90
CA CYS A 147 -14.78 -22.19 0.73
C CYS A 147 -15.43 -23.57 0.66
N LEU A 148 -15.54 -24.27 1.80
CA LEU A 148 -16.21 -25.58 1.86
C LEU A 148 -17.72 -25.46 1.57
N LEU A 149 -18.39 -24.46 2.13
CA LEU A 149 -19.81 -24.22 1.85
C LEU A 149 -20.04 -23.93 0.37
N MET A 150 -19.19 -23.10 -0.25
CA MET A 150 -19.24 -22.84 -1.68
C MET A 150 -18.96 -24.10 -2.51
N ALA A 151 -18.02 -24.95 -2.10
CA ALA A 151 -17.72 -26.21 -2.77
C ALA A 151 -18.89 -27.19 -2.77
N ILE A 152 -19.72 -27.19 -1.73
CA ILE A 152 -20.95 -28.00 -1.72
C ILE A 152 -21.96 -27.51 -2.77
N VAL A 153 -22.06 -26.18 -2.97
CA VAL A 153 -23.01 -25.56 -3.92
C VAL A 153 -22.52 -25.63 -5.36
N ALA A 154 -21.25 -25.30 -5.59
CA ALA A 154 -20.63 -25.25 -6.90
C ALA A 154 -19.40 -26.15 -6.92
N HIS A 155 -19.55 -27.28 -7.58
CA HIS A 155 -18.50 -28.26 -7.84
C HIS A 155 -18.74 -28.87 -9.22
N PRO A 156 -17.75 -29.56 -9.80
CA PRO A 156 -17.82 -30.03 -11.18
C PRO A 156 -18.94 -31.05 -11.34
N SER A 157 -19.51 -31.15 -12.54
CA SER A 157 -20.56 -32.14 -12.86
C SER A 157 -20.01 -33.44 -13.47
N THR A 158 -18.76 -33.80 -13.14
CA THR A 158 -18.06 -34.96 -13.71
C THR A 158 -18.56 -36.30 -13.13
N ARG A 159 -18.09 -37.41 -13.72
CA ARG A 159 -18.49 -38.79 -13.33
C ARG A 159 -17.84 -39.28 -12.03
N HIS A 160 -16.91 -38.53 -11.45
CA HIS A 160 -16.20 -38.92 -10.23
C HIS A 160 -17.13 -38.92 -9.01
N PHE A 161 -16.68 -39.60 -7.94
CA PHE A 161 -17.40 -39.63 -6.67
C PHE A 161 -17.63 -38.22 -6.13
N ILE A 162 -18.83 -37.95 -5.60
CA ILE A 162 -19.28 -36.60 -5.20
C ILE A 162 -18.32 -35.95 -4.20
N LEU A 163 -17.75 -36.72 -3.28
CA LEU A 163 -16.78 -36.21 -2.32
C LEU A 163 -15.52 -35.66 -3.01
N PHE A 164 -15.00 -36.35 -4.03
CA PHE A 164 -13.79 -35.90 -4.74
C PHE A 164 -14.06 -34.64 -5.55
N ARG A 165 -15.26 -34.53 -6.13
CA ARG A 165 -15.73 -33.33 -6.82
C ARG A 165 -15.80 -32.12 -5.88
N ILE A 166 -16.35 -32.30 -4.68
CA ILE A 166 -16.42 -31.26 -3.65
C ILE A 166 -15.01 -30.91 -3.12
N LEU A 167 -14.15 -31.90 -2.89
CA LEU A 167 -12.78 -31.66 -2.42
C LEU A 167 -11.94 -30.87 -3.43
N TRP A 168 -12.11 -31.15 -4.73
CA TRP A 168 -11.45 -30.37 -5.77
C TRP A 168 -11.98 -28.94 -5.84
N ALA A 169 -13.30 -28.75 -5.76
CA ALA A 169 -13.88 -27.42 -5.66
C ALA A 169 -13.38 -26.65 -4.43
N PHE A 170 -13.28 -27.32 -3.28
CA PHE A 170 -12.75 -26.76 -2.06
C PHE A 170 -11.31 -26.28 -2.21
N CYS A 171 -10.42 -27.06 -2.86
CA CYS A 171 -9.03 -26.64 -3.00
C CYS A 171 -8.88 -25.44 -3.95
N VAL A 172 -9.68 -25.36 -5.03
CA VAL A 172 -9.72 -24.20 -5.93
C VAL A 172 -10.18 -22.94 -5.18
N TYR A 173 -11.27 -23.01 -4.42
CA TYR A 173 -11.77 -21.87 -3.66
C TYR A 173 -10.81 -21.46 -2.53
N LEU A 174 -10.23 -22.42 -1.83
CA LEU A 174 -9.30 -22.14 -0.75
C LEU A 174 -8.01 -21.50 -1.27
N GLU A 175 -7.48 -21.96 -2.41
CA GLU A 175 -6.33 -21.35 -3.07
C GLU A 175 -6.57 -19.87 -3.36
N ALA A 176 -7.71 -19.53 -3.95
CA ALA A 176 -8.05 -18.18 -4.35
C ALA A 176 -7.99 -17.15 -3.20
N VAL A 177 -8.25 -17.57 -1.96
CA VAL A 177 -8.32 -16.67 -0.79
C VAL A 177 -7.28 -16.96 0.30
N SER A 178 -6.49 -18.03 0.15
CA SER A 178 -5.47 -18.48 1.11
C SER A 178 -4.45 -17.40 1.50
N VAL A 179 -4.17 -16.45 0.61
CA VAL A 179 -3.20 -15.36 0.81
C VAL A 179 -3.72 -14.22 1.72
N LEU A 180 -5.00 -14.20 2.05
CA LEU A 180 -5.63 -13.12 2.83
C LEU A 180 -4.95 -12.86 4.19
N PRO A 181 -4.57 -13.88 5.00
CA PRO A 181 -3.87 -13.63 6.26
C PRO A 181 -2.53 -12.91 6.06
N GLN A 182 -1.76 -13.24 5.01
CA GLN A 182 -0.49 -12.63 4.66
C GLN A 182 -0.67 -11.14 4.37
N LEU A 183 -1.66 -10.78 3.55
CA LEU A 183 -1.93 -9.39 3.20
C LEU A 183 -2.44 -8.59 4.40
N ARG A 184 -3.29 -9.19 5.26
CA ARG A 184 -3.74 -8.56 6.50
C ARG A 184 -2.60 -8.32 7.48
N MET A 185 -1.70 -9.29 7.64
CA MET A 185 -0.51 -9.15 8.48
C MET A 185 0.38 -8.00 7.97
N MET A 186 0.62 -7.93 6.66
CA MET A 186 1.39 -6.84 6.04
C MET A 186 0.74 -5.46 6.22
N GLN A 187 -0.59 -5.37 6.14
CA GLN A 187 -1.31 -4.11 6.40
C GLN A 187 -1.14 -3.66 7.86
N LYS A 188 -1.21 -4.61 8.80
CA LYS A 188 -0.99 -4.31 10.22
C LYS A 188 0.44 -3.89 10.52
N ALA A 189 1.41 -4.51 9.84
CA ALA A 189 2.83 -4.16 9.95
C ALA A 189 3.15 -2.74 9.43
N LYS A 190 2.31 -2.17 8.54
CA LYS A 190 2.45 -0.86 7.85
C LYS A 190 3.69 -0.71 6.94
N VAL A 191 4.76 -1.44 7.20
CA VAL A 191 5.98 -1.50 6.40
C VAL A 191 6.26 -2.95 6.08
N VAL A 192 6.38 -3.26 4.79
CA VAL A 192 6.66 -4.62 4.34
C VAL A 192 8.16 -4.79 4.12
N GLU A 193 8.73 -5.87 4.66
CA GLU A 193 10.12 -6.23 4.41
C GLU A 193 10.35 -6.58 2.92
N LYS A 194 11.49 -6.13 2.37
CA LYS A 194 11.81 -6.28 0.94
C LYS A 194 11.74 -7.71 0.42
N PHE A 195 12.34 -8.68 1.14
CA PHE A 195 12.34 -10.08 0.70
C PHE A 195 10.94 -10.71 0.72
N THR A 196 10.15 -10.42 1.75
CA THR A 196 8.76 -10.88 1.79
C THR A 196 7.95 -10.21 0.68
N ALA A 197 8.22 -8.94 0.39
CA ALA A 197 7.57 -8.23 -0.70
C ALA A 197 7.88 -8.82 -2.08
N HIS A 198 9.13 -9.19 -2.34
CA HIS A 198 9.52 -9.88 -3.58
C HIS A 198 8.78 -11.21 -3.75
N TYR A 199 8.68 -12.00 -2.68
CA TYR A 199 7.93 -13.25 -2.68
C TYR A 199 6.44 -13.03 -3.01
N VAL A 200 5.77 -12.11 -2.30
CA VAL A 200 4.34 -11.84 -2.54
C VAL A 200 4.11 -11.21 -3.91
N PHE A 201 5.04 -10.42 -4.43
CA PHE A 201 4.96 -9.87 -5.78
C PHE A 201 5.11 -10.96 -6.85
N ALA A 202 6.06 -11.88 -6.68
CA ALA A 202 6.21 -13.03 -7.58
C ALA A 202 4.97 -13.92 -7.56
N LEU A 203 4.40 -14.17 -6.37
CA LEU A 203 3.10 -14.85 -6.23
C LEU A 203 2.01 -14.11 -7.01
N GLY A 204 1.87 -12.79 -6.82
CA GLY A 204 0.91 -11.97 -7.56
C GLY A 204 1.08 -12.04 -9.08
N LEU A 205 2.32 -11.91 -9.56
CA LEU A 205 2.64 -12.01 -10.99
C LEU A 205 2.28 -13.38 -11.58
N SER A 206 2.59 -14.46 -10.87
CA SER A 206 2.17 -15.82 -11.24
C SER A 206 0.65 -15.89 -11.41
N ARG A 207 -0.13 -15.31 -10.48
CA ARG A 207 -1.61 -15.33 -10.58
C ARG A 207 -2.17 -14.51 -11.74
N PHE A 208 -1.55 -13.38 -12.09
CA PHE A 208 -1.94 -12.67 -13.32
C PHE A 208 -1.71 -13.51 -14.58
N ILE A 209 -0.60 -14.24 -14.65
CA ILE A 209 -0.28 -15.10 -15.80
C ILE A 209 -1.22 -16.31 -15.85
N SER A 210 -1.49 -16.95 -14.71
CA SER A 210 -2.45 -18.05 -14.61
C SER A 210 -3.88 -17.63 -14.98
N CYS A 211 -4.32 -16.45 -14.52
CA CYS A 211 -5.62 -15.90 -14.90
C CYS A 211 -5.70 -15.63 -16.42
N ALA A 212 -4.63 -15.11 -17.02
CA ALA A 212 -4.57 -14.94 -18.47
C ALA A 212 -4.67 -16.29 -19.21
N HIS A 213 -3.92 -17.29 -18.76
CA HIS A 213 -3.99 -18.66 -19.28
C HIS A 213 -5.43 -19.20 -19.27
N TRP A 214 -6.11 -19.16 -18.12
CA TRP A 214 -7.50 -19.63 -17.99
C TRP A 214 -8.50 -18.86 -18.86
N ILE A 215 -8.36 -17.54 -18.97
CA ILE A 215 -9.22 -16.73 -19.84
C ILE A 215 -9.04 -17.15 -21.30
N LEU A 216 -7.80 -17.28 -21.77
CA LEU A 216 -7.49 -17.62 -23.15
C LEU A 216 -7.95 -19.04 -23.50
N GLN A 217 -7.70 -20.00 -22.61
CA GLN A 217 -8.17 -21.38 -22.74
C GLN A 217 -9.70 -21.48 -22.89
N ILE A 218 -10.47 -20.69 -22.14
CA ILE A 218 -11.94 -20.63 -22.28
C ILE A 218 -12.35 -20.00 -23.63
N LEU A 219 -11.64 -18.97 -24.08
CA LEU A 219 -11.93 -18.26 -25.34
C LEU A 219 -11.63 -19.09 -26.58
N ASP A 220 -10.54 -19.86 -26.56
CA ASP A 220 -10.17 -20.79 -27.63
C ASP A 220 -11.16 -21.97 -27.74
N GLY A 221 -11.94 -22.21 -26.68
CA GLY A 221 -13.06 -23.14 -26.70
C GLY A 221 -12.61 -24.60 -26.77
N ASP A 222 -11.46 -24.91 -26.18
CA ASP A 222 -10.91 -26.25 -26.21
C ASP A 222 -11.92 -27.27 -25.67
N LYS A 223 -12.19 -28.31 -26.46
CA LYS A 223 -13.15 -29.35 -26.14
C LYS A 223 -12.75 -30.11 -24.88
N TYR A 224 -11.45 -30.24 -24.62
CA TYR A 224 -10.94 -30.91 -23.43
C TYR A 224 -11.36 -30.18 -22.15
N LEU A 225 -11.22 -28.85 -22.12
CA LEU A 225 -11.59 -28.01 -20.98
C LEU A 225 -13.10 -28.02 -20.71
N TRP A 226 -13.93 -27.94 -21.75
CA TRP A 226 -15.37 -28.04 -21.59
C TRP A 226 -15.81 -29.41 -21.04
N GLN A 227 -15.04 -30.46 -21.35
CA GLN A 227 -15.29 -31.79 -20.83
C GLN A 227 -14.77 -31.99 -19.40
N ALA A 228 -13.64 -31.37 -19.04
CA ALA A 228 -13.06 -31.38 -17.70
C ALA A 228 -13.85 -30.53 -16.70
N LEU A 229 -14.27 -29.32 -17.10
CA LEU A 229 -15.09 -28.42 -16.28
C LEU A 229 -16.55 -28.92 -16.17
N GLY A 230 -17.04 -29.65 -17.18
CA GLY A 230 -18.43 -30.12 -17.21
C GLY A 230 -19.43 -28.96 -17.33
N SER A 231 -20.64 -29.14 -16.80
CA SER A 231 -21.74 -28.19 -16.93
C SER A 231 -22.19 -27.59 -15.58
N GLY A 232 -22.98 -26.52 -15.64
CA GLY A 232 -23.57 -25.86 -14.48
C GLY A 232 -22.78 -24.63 -14.03
N LEU A 233 -22.80 -24.33 -12.73
CA LEU A 233 -22.13 -23.15 -12.16
C LEU A 233 -20.60 -23.28 -12.13
N TRP A 234 -20.07 -24.51 -12.17
CA TRP A 234 -18.66 -24.78 -11.92
C TRP A 234 -17.69 -24.07 -12.90
N PRO A 235 -17.86 -24.09 -14.23
CA PRO A 235 -16.94 -23.41 -15.15
C PRO A 235 -16.82 -21.90 -14.86
N ILE A 236 -17.94 -21.26 -14.54
CA ILE A 236 -17.98 -19.83 -14.18
C ILE A 236 -17.24 -19.62 -12.86
N MET A 237 -17.45 -20.51 -11.88
CA MET A 237 -16.82 -20.39 -10.57
C MET A 237 -15.30 -20.60 -10.58
N VAL A 238 -14.76 -21.42 -11.49
CA VAL A 238 -13.31 -21.52 -11.70
C VAL A 238 -12.76 -20.16 -12.14
N LEU A 239 -13.35 -19.54 -13.18
CA LEU A 239 -12.93 -18.22 -13.64
C LEU A 239 -13.09 -17.14 -12.56
N VAL A 240 -14.19 -17.16 -11.81
CA VAL A 240 -14.40 -16.25 -10.68
C VAL A 240 -13.32 -16.44 -9.62
N SER A 241 -12.87 -17.67 -9.35
CA SER A 241 -11.80 -17.95 -8.39
C SER A 241 -10.45 -17.38 -8.83
N GLU A 242 -10.10 -17.55 -10.11
CA GLU A 242 -8.90 -16.96 -10.72
C GLU A 242 -8.92 -15.43 -10.65
N ILE A 243 -10.08 -14.83 -10.96
CA ILE A 243 -10.28 -13.38 -10.86
C ILE A 243 -10.14 -12.93 -9.40
N VAL A 244 -10.81 -13.59 -8.45
CA VAL A 244 -10.75 -13.24 -7.02
C VAL A 244 -9.29 -13.26 -6.53
N GLN A 245 -8.55 -14.32 -6.85
CA GLN A 245 -7.15 -14.44 -6.46
C GLN A 245 -6.29 -13.30 -7.04
N THR A 246 -6.49 -13.00 -8.31
CA THR A 246 -5.78 -11.93 -9.03
C THR A 246 -6.06 -10.56 -8.44
N PHE A 247 -7.33 -10.23 -8.18
CA PHE A 247 -7.74 -8.94 -7.62
C PHE A 247 -7.29 -8.75 -6.17
N ILE A 248 -7.27 -9.81 -5.36
CA ILE A 248 -6.74 -9.76 -3.98
C ILE A 248 -5.26 -9.32 -3.99
N LEU A 249 -4.47 -9.78 -4.96
CA LEU A 249 -3.04 -9.46 -5.08
C LEU A 249 -2.76 -8.19 -5.89
N ALA A 250 -3.70 -7.74 -6.73
CA ALA A 250 -3.53 -6.59 -7.62
C ALA A 250 -3.12 -5.31 -6.90
N ASP A 251 -3.75 -5.01 -5.75
CA ASP A 251 -3.45 -3.79 -4.98
C ASP A 251 -2.04 -3.86 -4.39
N PHE A 252 -1.64 -5.02 -3.86
CA PHE A 252 -0.28 -5.23 -3.38
C PHE A 252 0.74 -5.04 -4.51
N CYS A 253 0.51 -5.65 -5.68
CA CYS A 253 1.37 -5.52 -6.85
C CYS A 253 1.47 -4.06 -7.32
N PHE A 254 0.37 -3.30 -7.28
CA PHE A 254 0.38 -1.88 -7.60
C PHE A 254 1.29 -1.09 -6.65
N TYR A 255 1.15 -1.28 -5.33
CA TYR A 255 1.99 -0.59 -4.34
C TYR A 255 3.46 -1.03 -4.41
N TYR A 256 3.72 -2.29 -4.74
CA TYR A 256 5.06 -2.80 -5.00
C TYR A 256 5.71 -2.05 -6.17
N VAL A 257 5.06 -2.04 -7.34
CA VAL A 257 5.59 -1.37 -8.55
C VAL A 257 5.76 0.13 -8.29
N LYS A 258 4.79 0.77 -7.63
CA LYS A 258 4.86 2.18 -7.26
C LYS A 258 6.07 2.49 -6.38
N SER A 259 6.31 1.69 -5.34
CA SER A 259 7.42 1.89 -4.41
C SER A 259 8.80 1.86 -5.10
N TYR A 260 8.98 0.93 -6.04
CA TYR A 260 10.21 0.82 -6.84
C TYR A 260 10.31 1.93 -7.90
N ALA A 261 9.21 2.30 -8.55
CA ALA A 261 9.18 3.42 -9.50
C ALA A 261 9.50 4.76 -8.81
N GLU A 262 9.12 4.93 -7.55
CA GLU A 262 9.47 6.09 -6.73
C GLU A 262 10.88 6.01 -6.12
N GLY A 263 11.62 4.91 -6.35
CA GLY A 263 12.99 4.71 -5.89
C GLY A 263 13.14 4.43 -4.39
N THR A 264 12.03 4.27 -3.66
CA THR A 264 12.06 4.03 -2.20
C THR A 264 12.40 2.58 -1.87
N GLY A 265 11.86 1.64 -2.64
CA GLY A 265 11.99 0.20 -2.38
C GLY A 265 11.44 -0.23 -1.01
N VAL A 266 10.61 0.61 -0.39
CA VAL A 266 9.90 0.35 0.87
C VAL A 266 8.41 0.44 0.59
N ILE A 267 7.68 -0.65 0.86
CA ILE A 267 6.27 -0.73 0.55
C ILE A 267 5.46 -0.32 1.76
N HIS A 268 4.65 0.72 1.56
CA HIS A 268 3.66 1.19 2.52
C HIS A 268 2.27 0.81 2.01
N LEU A 269 1.58 -0.03 2.79
CA LEU A 269 0.21 -0.43 2.48
C LEU A 269 -0.76 0.47 3.24
N PRO A 270 -1.78 1.06 2.57
CA PRO A 270 -2.83 1.80 3.27
C PRO A 270 -3.62 0.89 4.21
N ALA A 271 -4.07 1.42 5.34
CA ALA A 271 -4.94 0.68 6.25
C ALA A 271 -6.33 0.51 5.58
N GLY A 272 -6.69 -0.71 5.14
CA GLY A 272 -8.05 -1.00 4.67
C GLY A 272 -8.24 -1.97 3.51
N ILE A 273 -7.20 -2.63 3.00
CA ILE A 273 -7.26 -3.39 1.73
C ILE A 273 -8.21 -4.62 1.81
N VAL A 274 -8.52 -5.15 2.99
CA VAL A 274 -9.44 -6.30 3.15
C VAL A 274 -10.65 -5.93 4.01
N ARG A 275 -11.62 -5.20 3.43
CA ARG A 275 -12.94 -4.93 4.06
C ARG A 275 -13.91 -6.10 3.85
N THR A 276 -13.62 -7.27 4.42
CA THR A 276 -14.56 -8.42 4.35
C THR A 276 -15.79 -8.26 5.27
N GLY A 277 -15.80 -7.30 6.21
CA GLY A 277 -16.77 -7.27 7.31
C GLY A 277 -17.92 -6.27 7.26
N ARG A 278 -17.91 -5.25 6.39
CA ARG A 278 -18.94 -4.17 6.38
C ARG A 278 -19.94 -4.24 5.24
N VAL A 279 -19.65 -4.97 4.18
CA VAL A 279 -20.54 -5.11 3.01
C VAL A 279 -21.81 -5.92 3.36
N ILE A 280 -21.70 -6.89 4.28
CA ILE A 280 -22.82 -7.76 4.67
C ILE A 280 -23.92 -6.98 5.42
N ARG A 281 -23.57 -5.95 6.21
CA ARG A 281 -24.58 -5.16 6.94
C ARG A 281 -25.31 -4.15 6.07
N VAL A 282 -24.64 -3.56 5.08
CA VAL A 282 -25.28 -2.62 4.14
C VAL A 282 -26.18 -3.35 3.14
N ALA A 283 -25.79 -4.55 2.70
CA ALA A 283 -26.62 -5.38 1.81
C ALA A 283 -27.87 -5.94 2.50
N ALA A 284 -27.83 -6.18 3.82
CA ALA A 284 -29.01 -6.56 4.60
C ALA A 284 -30.00 -5.39 4.75
N GLN A 285 -29.50 -4.16 4.87
CA GLN A 285 -30.32 -2.97 5.07
C GLN A 285 -30.92 -2.42 3.76
N GLN A 286 -30.34 -2.77 2.60
CA GLN A 286 -30.88 -2.44 1.27
C GLN A 286 -31.87 -3.48 0.73
N ARG A 287 -31.92 -4.69 1.31
CA ARG A 287 -32.92 -5.72 0.94
C ARG A 287 -34.34 -5.34 1.37
N ASP A 288 -34.49 -4.63 2.48
CA ASP A 288 -35.82 -4.25 3.00
C ASP A 288 -36.46 -3.08 2.24
N ALA A 289 -35.67 -2.27 1.51
CA ALA A 289 -36.18 -1.13 0.75
C ALA A 289 -36.51 -1.44 -0.73
N GLY A 290 -36.02 -2.56 -1.26
CA GLY A 290 -36.19 -2.94 -2.68
C GLY A 290 -37.24 -4.02 -2.95
N ALA A 291 -37.79 -4.64 -1.90
CA ALA A 291 -38.70 -5.78 -2.03
C ALA A 291 -40.11 -5.43 -2.51
N GLU A 292 -40.49 -4.15 -2.58
CA GLU A 292 -41.83 -3.72 -3.03
C GLU A 292 -41.93 -3.36 -4.53
N ALA A 293 -40.82 -3.38 -5.30
CA ALA A 293 -40.83 -2.84 -6.67
C ALA A 293 -40.51 -3.85 -7.80
N ALA A 294 -40.34 -5.15 -7.54
CA ALA A 294 -39.88 -6.13 -8.54
C ALA A 294 -40.78 -7.35 -8.71
N ALA A 295 -42.08 -7.22 -8.47
CA ALA A 295 -43.07 -8.18 -8.95
C ALA A 295 -43.44 -7.82 -10.39
N GLU A 296 -43.33 -8.79 -11.31
CA GLU A 296 -43.58 -8.70 -12.77
C GLU A 296 -42.40 -8.23 -13.65
N ALA A 297 -41.47 -9.15 -13.92
CA ALA A 297 -40.78 -9.18 -15.21
C ALA A 297 -40.58 -10.63 -15.68
N PRO A 298 -40.87 -10.97 -16.95
CA PRO A 298 -40.77 -12.32 -17.46
C PRO A 298 -39.30 -12.73 -17.67
N VAL A 299 -39.00 -14.00 -17.39
CA VAL A 299 -37.67 -14.61 -17.55
C VAL A 299 -37.31 -14.71 -19.04
N PRO A 300 -36.19 -14.11 -19.51
CA PRO A 300 -35.81 -14.20 -20.91
C PRO A 300 -35.11 -15.54 -21.20
N ALA A 301 -35.38 -16.10 -22.38
CA ALA A 301 -34.79 -17.34 -22.88
C ALA A 301 -33.29 -17.19 -23.20
N ALA A 302 -32.57 -18.32 -23.12
CA ALA A 302 -31.11 -18.39 -23.32
C ALA A 302 -30.67 -17.96 -24.75
N PRO A 303 -29.59 -17.17 -24.89
CA PRO A 303 -29.15 -16.65 -26.18
C PRO A 303 -28.42 -17.72 -27.02
N GLN A 304 -28.76 -17.82 -28.31
CA GLN A 304 -28.33 -18.89 -29.21
C GLN A 304 -27.21 -18.50 -30.22
N GLY A 305 -26.41 -17.45 -29.95
CA GLY A 305 -25.38 -17.05 -30.93
C GLY A 305 -24.23 -16.17 -30.44
N ARG A 306 -23.06 -16.35 -31.07
CA ARG A 306 -21.74 -15.73 -30.75
C ARG A 306 -21.76 -14.18 -30.78
N ARG A 307 -22.61 -13.56 -31.62
CA ARG A 307 -22.81 -12.09 -31.64
C ARG A 307 -23.67 -11.58 -30.48
N GLN A 308 -24.62 -12.37 -29.99
CA GLN A 308 -25.51 -11.99 -28.88
C GLN A 308 -24.82 -12.18 -27.52
N LEU A 309 -23.89 -13.13 -27.41
CA LEU A 309 -22.98 -13.30 -26.27
C LEU A 309 -22.08 -12.08 -26.07
N LEU A 310 -21.57 -11.48 -27.14
CA LEU A 310 -20.74 -10.25 -27.06
C LEU A 310 -21.55 -9.04 -26.60
N SER A 311 -22.81 -8.89 -27.05
CA SER A 311 -23.70 -7.82 -26.56
C SER A 311 -24.15 -8.04 -25.11
N ALA A 312 -24.36 -9.30 -24.69
CA ALA A 312 -24.71 -9.64 -23.32
C ALA A 312 -23.52 -9.44 -22.35
N ALA A 313 -22.30 -9.78 -22.77
CA ALA A 313 -21.08 -9.53 -22.01
C ALA A 313 -20.77 -8.02 -21.88
N ALA A 314 -20.97 -7.24 -22.95
CA ALA A 314 -20.85 -5.78 -22.90
C ALA A 314 -21.92 -5.14 -21.99
N GLY A 315 -23.17 -5.64 -22.03
CA GLY A 315 -24.25 -5.22 -21.14
C GLY A 315 -23.99 -5.55 -19.67
N ALA A 316 -23.47 -6.74 -19.38
CA ALA A 316 -23.09 -7.17 -18.03
C ALA A 316 -21.89 -6.36 -17.49
N ALA A 317 -20.92 -6.01 -18.34
CA ALA A 317 -19.80 -5.15 -17.96
C ALA A 317 -20.25 -3.69 -17.69
N LEU A 318 -21.22 -3.17 -18.44
CA LEU A 318 -21.84 -1.87 -18.20
C LEU A 318 -22.68 -1.84 -16.92
N LEU A 319 -23.43 -2.91 -16.63
CA LEU A 319 -24.18 -3.08 -15.38
C LEU A 319 -23.25 -3.24 -14.16
N ALA A 320 -22.15 -3.99 -14.29
CA ALA A 320 -21.13 -4.09 -13.26
C ALA A 320 -20.41 -2.75 -13.03
N ALA A 321 -20.14 -1.98 -14.09
CA ALA A 321 -19.58 -0.63 -13.99
C ALA A 321 -20.56 0.39 -13.38
N TYR A 322 -21.86 0.23 -13.59
CA TYR A 322 -22.91 1.03 -12.93
C TYR A 322 -23.03 0.66 -11.44
N ALA A 323 -22.95 -0.64 -11.11
CA ALA A 323 -22.94 -1.13 -9.72
C ALA A 323 -21.65 -0.80 -8.95
N LEU A 324 -20.53 -0.55 -9.65
CA LEU A 324 -19.25 -0.12 -9.09
C LEU A 324 -19.12 1.40 -8.90
N GLN A 325 -20.20 2.17 -9.08
CA GLN A 325 -20.18 3.60 -8.75
C GLN A 325 -19.93 3.76 -7.24
N ALA A 326 -18.72 4.20 -6.90
CA ALA A 326 -18.43 4.67 -5.56
C ALA A 326 -19.42 5.80 -5.22
N PRO A 327 -20.06 5.76 -4.05
CA PRO A 327 -21.02 6.79 -3.66
C PRO A 327 -20.36 8.17 -3.71
N ASP A 328 -21.16 9.17 -4.08
CA ASP A 328 -20.73 10.56 -4.14
C ASP A 328 -20.02 10.96 -2.84
N ALA A 329 -18.90 11.68 -2.94
CA ALA A 329 -18.07 12.00 -1.78
C ALA A 329 -18.88 12.70 -0.67
N GLN A 330 -19.89 13.49 -1.04
CA GLN A 330 -20.82 14.14 -0.12
C GLN A 330 -21.84 13.18 0.53
N ALA A 331 -22.27 12.13 -0.16
CA ALA A 331 -23.11 11.08 0.43
C ALA A 331 -22.32 10.20 1.42
N VAL A 332 -21.04 9.95 1.12
CA VAL A 332 -20.11 9.29 2.04
C VAL A 332 -19.91 10.12 3.31
N ILE A 333 -19.70 11.43 3.16
CA ILE A 333 -19.52 12.36 4.30
C ILE A 333 -20.79 12.44 5.16
N LYS A 334 -21.98 12.45 4.56
CA LYS A 334 -23.27 12.46 5.29
C LYS A 334 -23.54 11.20 6.12
N GLY A 335 -22.94 10.07 5.76
CA GLY A 335 -23.07 8.79 6.46
C GLY A 335 -22.07 8.57 7.59
N TYR A 336 -21.14 9.49 7.81
CA TYR A 336 -20.33 9.49 9.02
C TYR A 336 -21.14 10.18 10.13
N GLU A 337 -21.59 9.41 11.11
CA GLU A 337 -22.00 10.02 12.38
C GLU A 337 -20.80 10.79 12.94
N PRO A 338 -20.94 12.11 13.22
CA PRO A 338 -19.91 12.85 13.92
C PRO A 338 -19.70 12.16 15.26
N MET A 339 -18.54 11.53 15.46
CA MET A 339 -18.23 10.82 16.69
C MET A 339 -17.98 11.88 17.78
N PRO A 340 -18.93 12.12 18.70
CA PRO A 340 -18.80 13.19 19.69
C PRO A 340 -17.66 12.87 20.67
N MET A 341 -17.32 11.59 20.79
CA MET A 341 -16.21 11.09 21.60
C MET A 341 -14.83 11.47 21.04
N LEU A 342 -14.73 11.91 19.78
CA LEU A 342 -13.51 12.45 19.18
C LEU A 342 -13.45 13.98 19.25
N GLU A 343 -14.58 14.63 19.51
CA GLU A 343 -14.67 16.08 19.59
C GLU A 343 -13.97 16.55 20.88
N GLY A 344 -12.91 17.35 20.72
CA GLY A 344 -12.07 17.80 21.83
C GLY A 344 -11.08 16.76 22.38
N LYS A 345 -10.95 15.56 21.77
CA LYS A 345 -9.90 14.60 22.14
C LYS A 345 -8.69 14.74 21.22
N ASP A 346 -7.58 15.19 21.78
CA ASP A 346 -6.29 15.33 21.10
C ASP A 346 -5.70 13.95 20.80
N TYR A 347 -6.03 13.40 19.63
CA TYR A 347 -5.38 12.21 19.08
C TYR A 347 -4.07 12.56 18.33
N GLY A 348 -3.49 13.74 18.58
CA GLY A 348 -2.09 14.00 18.32
C GLY A 348 -1.23 13.22 19.30
N LYS A 349 -0.02 12.83 18.89
CA LYS A 349 1.00 12.48 19.88
C LYS A 349 1.14 13.67 20.83
N THR A 350 1.13 13.40 22.14
CA THR A 350 1.34 14.41 23.18
C THR A 350 2.49 15.32 22.79
N ARG A 351 2.30 16.65 22.91
CA ARG A 351 3.35 17.66 22.71
C ARG A 351 4.65 17.17 23.34
N MET A 352 5.70 17.06 22.53
CA MET A 352 6.98 16.55 23.01
C MET A 352 7.58 17.54 24.01
N THR A 353 7.52 17.18 25.29
CA THR A 353 8.17 17.90 26.38
C THR A 353 9.42 17.16 26.83
N PHE A 354 10.50 17.87 27.09
CA PHE A 354 11.75 17.30 27.54
C PHE A 354 12.10 17.93 28.89
N SER A 355 12.31 17.10 29.91
CA SER A 355 12.60 17.55 31.29
C SER A 355 13.83 18.42 31.40
N ASP A 356 14.78 18.25 30.48
CA ASP A 356 16.09 18.92 30.52
C ASP A 356 16.03 20.33 29.92
N TYR A 357 14.86 20.76 29.43
CA TYR A 357 14.65 22.05 28.78
C TYR A 357 13.90 23.00 29.70
N VAL A 358 14.29 24.27 29.70
CA VAL A 358 13.54 25.33 30.36
C VAL A 358 12.34 25.68 29.47
N GLN A 359 11.14 25.66 30.04
CA GLN A 359 9.90 26.02 29.35
C GLN A 359 9.50 27.46 29.70
N SER A 360 9.27 28.28 28.68
CA SER A 360 8.75 29.65 28.83
C SER A 360 7.23 29.67 28.98
N GLU A 361 6.68 30.84 29.32
CA GLU A 361 5.22 31.06 29.44
C GLU A 361 4.47 30.85 28.11
N SER A 362 5.12 31.10 26.97
CA SER A 362 4.55 30.82 25.63
C SER A 362 4.56 29.32 25.29
N GLY A 363 5.21 28.51 26.12
CA GLY A 363 5.43 27.09 25.93
C GLY A 363 6.58 26.74 24.98
N LEU A 364 7.41 27.72 24.60
CA LEU A 364 8.70 27.46 23.98
C LEU A 364 9.59 26.70 24.97
N GLN A 365 10.25 25.65 24.52
CA GLN A 365 11.25 24.94 25.33
C GLN A 365 12.63 25.23 24.78
N TYR A 366 13.59 25.58 25.63
CA TYR A 366 14.96 25.86 25.22
C TYR A 366 16.01 25.24 26.14
N TYR A 367 17.18 24.98 25.57
CA TYR A 367 18.36 24.46 26.25
C TYR A 367 19.61 25.17 25.72
N ASP A 368 20.35 25.82 26.61
CA ASP A 368 21.60 26.48 26.27
C ASP A 368 22.73 25.44 26.19
N ILE A 369 23.08 25.07 24.96
CA ILE A 369 24.24 24.19 24.70
C ILE A 369 25.53 24.93 25.05
N ARG A 370 25.57 26.23 24.78
CA ARG A 370 26.69 27.11 25.13
C ARG A 370 26.17 28.51 25.41
N GLU A 371 26.46 29.05 26.58
CA GLU A 371 26.18 30.45 26.88
C GLU A 371 27.18 31.38 26.15
N GLY A 372 26.68 32.49 25.62
CA GLY A 372 27.52 33.51 24.98
C GLY A 372 28.11 34.49 25.98
N SER A 373 29.26 35.06 25.66
CA SER A 373 29.94 36.08 26.48
C SER A 373 29.82 37.51 25.93
N GLY A 374 29.27 37.68 24.72
CA GLY A 374 29.15 39.00 24.09
C GLY A 374 27.86 39.76 24.48
N ALA A 375 27.58 40.82 23.73
CA ALA A 375 26.41 41.67 23.96
C ALA A 375 25.09 40.89 23.82
N ALA A 376 24.09 41.28 24.62
CA ALA A 376 22.72 40.81 24.46
C ALA A 376 22.00 41.71 23.43
N PRO A 377 21.18 41.14 22.52
CA PRO A 377 20.48 41.92 21.53
C PRO A 377 19.35 42.76 22.14
N GLN A 378 19.21 44.00 21.68
CA GLN A 378 18.12 44.91 22.06
C GLN A 378 17.05 44.96 20.95
N GLN A 379 15.84 45.32 21.32
CA GLN A 379 14.72 45.41 20.38
C GLN A 379 15.04 46.36 19.22
N GLY A 380 14.76 45.92 17.99
CA GLY A 380 15.05 46.67 16.76
C GLY A 380 16.47 46.51 16.20
N GLN A 381 17.42 45.92 16.94
CA GLN A 381 18.76 45.61 16.44
C GLN A 381 18.74 44.45 15.43
N THR A 382 19.74 44.41 14.55
CA THR A 382 19.83 43.34 13.54
C THR A 382 20.65 42.18 14.08
N CYS A 383 20.01 41.05 14.31
CA CYS A 383 20.67 39.82 14.75
C CYS A 383 21.17 39.01 13.56
N VAL A 384 22.40 38.53 13.64
CA VAL A 384 23.02 37.63 12.65
C VAL A 384 23.16 36.25 13.29
N VAL A 385 22.47 35.25 12.73
CA VAL A 385 22.42 33.90 13.29
C VAL A 385 22.82 32.84 12.26
N ASP A 386 23.52 31.81 12.74
CA ASP A 386 23.64 30.53 12.06
C ASP A 386 22.63 29.56 12.67
N TRP A 387 21.96 28.77 11.85
CA TRP A 387 20.86 27.93 12.33
C TRP A 387 20.80 26.59 11.62
N ALA A 388 20.33 25.58 12.34
CA ALA A 388 19.94 24.29 11.80
C ALA A 388 18.51 23.97 12.25
N GLY A 389 17.80 23.18 11.45
CA GLY A 389 16.39 22.88 11.69
C GLY A 389 16.06 21.43 11.40
N VAL A 390 15.29 20.81 12.29
CA VAL A 390 14.91 19.39 12.24
C VAL A 390 13.42 19.22 12.56
N THR A 391 12.72 18.37 11.82
CA THR A 391 11.31 18.03 12.09
C THR A 391 11.22 16.90 13.13
N ILE A 392 11.27 17.21 14.42
CA ILE A 392 11.30 16.17 15.48
C ILE A 392 9.98 15.41 15.62
N GLY A 393 8.84 16.06 15.36
CA GLY A 393 7.54 15.39 15.28
C GLY A 393 7.41 14.42 14.09
N TYR A 394 8.36 14.48 13.15
CA TYR A 394 8.45 13.65 11.95
C TYR A 394 9.85 13.04 11.76
N TYR A 395 10.16 12.02 12.56
CA TYR A 395 11.38 11.19 12.46
C TYR A 395 12.73 11.94 12.51
N GLY A 396 12.75 13.18 13.00
CA GLY A 396 14.00 13.93 13.15
C GLY A 396 14.69 14.24 11.81
N ARG A 397 13.93 14.52 10.75
CA ARG A 397 14.51 14.84 9.43
C ARG A 397 15.09 16.26 9.42
N PRO A 398 16.39 16.44 9.08
CA PRO A 398 16.97 17.78 8.95
C PRO A 398 16.43 18.48 7.70
N PHE A 399 15.97 19.71 7.86
CA PHE A 399 15.58 20.58 6.74
C PHE A 399 16.57 21.73 6.53
N GLU A 400 17.43 22.02 7.50
CA GLU A 400 18.57 22.91 7.35
C GLU A 400 19.75 22.38 8.17
N ALA A 401 20.97 22.50 7.65
CA ALA A 401 22.16 21.98 8.30
C ALA A 401 23.20 23.07 8.51
N ARG A 402 23.78 23.09 9.71
CA ARG A 402 24.90 23.97 10.06
C ARG A 402 26.15 23.58 9.26
N ASN A 403 26.90 24.56 8.75
CA ASN A 403 28.25 24.37 8.19
C ASN A 403 28.38 23.36 7.02
N LYS A 404 27.33 23.08 6.25
CA LYS A 404 27.45 22.31 4.98
C LYS A 404 27.42 23.25 3.76
N PRO A 405 28.08 22.86 2.64
CA PRO A 405 27.91 23.58 1.38
C PRO A 405 26.43 23.56 1.01
N LYS A 406 25.78 24.72 1.09
CA LYS A 406 24.40 24.91 0.66
C LYS A 406 24.43 24.72 -0.85
N GLY A 407 23.85 23.61 -1.33
CA GLY A 407 24.15 23.07 -2.64
C GLY A 407 23.85 24.00 -3.82
N SER A 408 24.87 24.71 -4.28
CA SER A 408 25.22 24.97 -5.69
C SER A 408 26.50 25.81 -5.76
N ALA A 409 27.41 25.42 -6.66
CA ALA A 409 28.64 26.10 -7.08
C ALA A 409 29.92 25.85 -6.26
N PHE A 410 30.93 25.32 -6.97
CA PHE A 410 32.33 25.61 -6.71
C PHE A 410 32.52 27.12 -6.82
N THR A 411 32.41 27.87 -5.71
CA THR A 411 32.97 29.21 -5.50
C THR A 411 32.52 29.78 -4.15
N GLY A 412 33.47 30.21 -3.31
CA GLY A 412 33.25 31.22 -2.27
C GLY A 412 33.02 30.72 -0.83
N ASP A 413 33.84 31.19 0.10
CA ASP A 413 33.72 31.05 1.56
C ASP A 413 32.62 31.93 2.19
N ASP A 414 31.73 32.53 1.39
CA ASP A 414 30.66 33.39 1.90
C ASP A 414 29.52 32.55 2.48
N LYS A 415 29.59 32.34 3.80
CA LYS A 415 28.50 31.76 4.57
C LYS A 415 27.35 32.77 4.68
N ASP A 416 26.28 32.55 3.92
CA ASP A 416 25.03 33.29 4.09
C ASP A 416 24.36 32.95 5.44
N PHE A 417 24.68 33.76 6.46
CA PHE A 417 24.02 33.76 7.77
C PHE A 417 22.64 34.40 7.66
N PHE A 418 21.68 33.89 8.43
CA PHE A 418 20.34 34.44 8.49
C PHE A 418 20.35 35.73 9.32
N ARG A 419 19.74 36.81 8.77
CA ARG A 419 19.69 38.13 9.40
C ARG A 419 18.24 38.56 9.53
N PHE A 420 17.90 39.08 10.70
CA PHE A 420 16.57 39.63 10.96
C PHE A 420 16.65 40.70 12.05
N LYS A 421 15.68 41.62 12.09
CA LYS A 421 15.56 42.58 13.18
C LYS A 421 14.80 41.98 14.34
N LEU A 422 15.32 42.12 15.56
CA LEU A 422 14.67 41.57 16.74
C LEU A 422 13.32 42.28 16.98
N GLY A 423 12.24 41.50 16.98
CA GLY A 423 10.87 41.98 17.10
C GLY A 423 10.12 42.15 15.76
N ASP A 424 10.74 41.79 14.64
CA ASP A 424 10.07 41.81 13.33
C ASP A 424 9.11 40.61 13.17
N SER A 425 8.00 40.83 12.45
CA SER A 425 7.04 39.80 12.06
C SER A 425 7.52 38.91 10.91
N ALA A 426 8.61 39.29 10.24
CA ALA A 426 9.22 38.52 9.17
C ALA A 426 9.88 37.20 9.63
N VAL A 427 9.99 36.96 10.94
CA VAL A 427 10.57 35.76 11.56
C VAL A 427 9.56 35.09 12.48
N ILE A 428 9.63 33.76 12.62
CA ILE A 428 8.72 33.01 13.49
C ILE A 428 8.82 33.49 14.95
N PRO A 429 7.70 33.52 15.71
CA PRO A 429 7.67 34.00 17.10
C PRO A 429 8.72 33.33 18.00
N ALA A 430 8.93 32.02 17.83
CA ALA A 430 9.92 31.27 18.60
C ALA A 430 11.35 31.80 18.45
N PHE A 431 11.74 32.31 17.27
CA PHE A 431 13.08 32.85 17.06
C PHE A 431 13.25 34.22 17.71
N ASN A 432 12.23 35.08 17.66
CA ASN A 432 12.25 36.37 18.35
C ASN A 432 12.40 36.16 19.87
N GLU A 433 11.61 35.25 20.45
CA GLU A 433 11.68 34.94 21.88
C GLU A 433 13.02 34.29 22.26
N ALA A 434 13.48 33.31 21.48
CA ALA A 434 14.72 32.60 21.76
C ALA A 434 15.96 33.51 21.73
N VAL A 435 16.07 34.35 20.69
CA VAL A 435 17.25 35.20 20.46
C VAL A 435 17.28 36.40 21.41
N ALA A 436 16.12 36.93 21.83
CA ALA A 436 16.05 38.00 22.83
C ALA A 436 16.74 37.63 24.15
N GLY A 437 16.70 36.34 24.53
CA GLY A 437 17.36 35.82 25.73
C GLY A 437 18.77 35.29 25.52
N MET A 438 19.40 35.48 24.35
CA MET A 438 20.75 34.99 24.03
C MET A 438 21.81 36.09 24.14
N LYS A 439 23.07 35.69 24.27
CA LYS A 439 24.26 36.56 24.13
C LYS A 439 25.08 36.15 22.92
N VAL A 440 25.77 37.11 22.30
CA VAL A 440 26.66 36.83 21.16
C VAL A 440 27.69 35.74 21.53
N GLY A 441 27.86 34.77 20.63
CA GLY A 441 28.69 33.57 20.82
C GLY A 441 27.94 32.35 21.36
N GLY A 442 26.71 32.54 21.86
CA GLY A 442 25.88 31.48 22.43
C GLY A 442 25.28 30.54 21.39
N ILE A 443 25.07 29.29 21.78
CA ILE A 443 24.34 28.27 21.02
C ILE A 443 23.16 27.78 21.87
N ARG A 444 21.95 27.99 21.36
CA ARG A 444 20.70 27.58 22.01
C ARG A 444 19.94 26.62 21.12
N ARG A 445 19.49 25.52 21.71
CA ARG A 445 18.54 24.59 21.08
C ARG A 445 17.15 24.92 21.55
N ILE A 446 16.22 25.05 20.62
CA ILE A 446 14.81 25.33 20.91
C ILE A 446 13.90 24.27 20.31
N ILE A 447 12.81 23.99 21.02
CA ILE A 447 11.74 23.11 20.60
C ILE A 447 10.51 23.99 20.42
N VAL A 448 10.12 24.12 19.16
CA VAL A 448 9.14 25.09 18.70
C VAL A 448 7.79 24.39 18.55
N PRO A 449 6.81 24.74 19.41
CA PRO A 449 5.45 24.27 19.25
C PRO A 449 4.79 24.96 18.05
N VAL A 450 3.65 24.42 17.60
CA VAL A 450 3.01 24.84 16.34
C VAL A 450 2.60 26.31 16.38
N GLU A 451 2.15 26.79 17.54
CA GLU A 451 1.67 28.16 17.75
C GLU A 451 2.78 29.21 17.62
N LEU A 452 4.04 28.81 17.88
CA LEU A 452 5.22 29.67 17.78
C LEU A 452 6.03 29.41 16.50
N GLY A 453 5.52 28.54 15.63
CA GLY A 453 6.12 28.14 14.36
C GLY A 453 5.73 29.06 13.20
N TYR A 454 5.59 28.49 12.00
CA TYR A 454 5.29 29.26 10.79
C TYR A 454 3.80 29.61 10.68
N PRO A 455 3.45 30.88 10.38
CA PRO A 455 2.07 31.32 10.18
C PRO A 455 1.35 30.49 9.12
N ASP A 456 0.11 30.10 9.40
CA ASP A 456 -0.74 29.26 8.53
C ASP A 456 -0.10 27.93 8.08
N ASN A 457 0.94 27.47 8.79
CA ASN A 457 1.78 26.36 8.37
C ASN A 457 2.39 26.58 6.97
N ASP A 458 2.82 27.81 6.67
CA ASP A 458 3.48 28.14 5.41
C ASP A 458 4.84 28.81 5.66
N PHE A 459 5.91 28.08 5.35
CA PHE A 459 7.28 28.59 5.50
C PHE A 459 7.60 29.75 4.55
N ASN A 460 6.72 30.08 3.60
CA ASN A 460 6.92 31.24 2.74
C ASN A 460 6.56 32.56 3.42
N LYS A 461 5.75 32.53 4.50
CA LYS A 461 5.25 33.73 5.20
C LYS A 461 6.23 34.31 6.21
N ALA A 462 7.07 33.48 6.82
CA ALA A 462 8.05 33.89 7.81
C ALA A 462 9.37 33.12 7.64
N GLY A 463 10.47 33.70 8.09
CA GLY A 463 11.77 33.05 8.20
C GLY A 463 11.97 32.35 9.56
N PRO A 464 13.03 31.54 9.70
CA PRO A 464 14.05 31.29 8.68
C PRO A 464 13.58 30.29 7.60
N LYS A 465 14.09 30.38 6.37
CA LYS A 465 13.68 29.50 5.25
C LYS A 465 14.80 28.53 4.88
N PRO A 466 14.51 27.25 4.60
CA PRO A 466 15.52 26.30 4.16
C PRO A 466 16.20 26.74 2.87
N SER A 467 17.52 26.64 2.82
CA SER A 467 18.35 27.01 1.67
C SER A 467 18.31 25.99 0.54
N THR A 468 18.05 24.72 0.85
CA THR A 468 18.04 23.63 -0.14
C THR A 468 16.62 23.23 -0.54
N PHE A 469 16.44 22.81 -1.79
CA PHE A 469 15.18 22.25 -2.28
C PHE A 469 14.69 21.06 -1.43
N SER A 470 15.62 20.19 -1.02
CA SER A 470 15.32 19.07 -0.12
C SER A 470 14.76 19.54 1.22
N GLY A 471 15.39 20.58 1.81
CA GLY A 471 14.93 21.20 3.05
C GLY A 471 13.53 21.82 2.92
N GLN A 472 13.30 22.57 1.85
CA GLN A 472 11.98 23.18 1.58
C GLN A 472 10.89 22.12 1.44
N ARG A 473 11.18 21.01 0.75
CA ARG A 473 10.24 19.88 0.63
C ARG A 473 9.99 19.20 1.98
N ALA A 474 11.03 19.00 2.80
CA ALA A 474 10.92 18.33 4.10
C ALA A 474 10.05 19.15 5.07
N LEU A 475 10.34 20.45 5.19
CA LEU A 475 9.56 21.37 6.02
C LEU A 475 8.13 21.54 5.49
N GLY A 476 7.98 21.77 4.18
CA GLY A 476 6.67 21.94 3.54
C GLY A 476 5.77 20.72 3.69
N PHE A 477 6.32 19.51 3.64
CA PHE A 477 5.55 18.28 3.87
C PHE A 477 4.96 18.21 5.29
N VAL A 478 5.74 18.57 6.32
CA VAL A 478 5.29 18.54 7.71
C VAL A 478 4.25 19.64 7.96
N LEU A 479 4.53 20.85 7.51
CA LEU A 479 3.64 21.99 7.72
C LEU A 479 2.30 21.82 6.97
N GLY A 480 2.34 21.41 5.69
CA GLY A 480 1.16 21.23 4.84
C GLY A 480 0.32 19.98 5.16
N ASN A 481 0.76 19.13 6.09
CA ASN A 481 0.01 17.94 6.47
C ASN A 481 -1.27 18.32 7.23
N LYS A 482 -2.42 17.81 6.77
CA LYS A 482 -3.74 17.99 7.40
C LYS A 482 -4.14 16.82 8.33
N GLY A 483 -3.24 15.87 8.60
CA GLY A 483 -3.47 14.66 9.37
C GLY A 483 -2.73 14.60 10.72
N LEU A 484 -2.49 13.37 11.22
CA LEU A 484 -1.93 13.02 12.54
C LEU A 484 -0.39 13.18 12.65
N ILE A 485 0.21 14.21 12.04
CA ILE A 485 1.66 14.47 12.16
C ILE A 485 1.89 15.59 13.18
N ASP A 486 2.75 15.32 14.16
CA ASP A 486 3.23 16.33 15.09
C ASP A 486 4.12 17.34 14.33
N LYS A 487 3.72 18.61 14.37
CA LYS A 487 4.41 19.71 13.67
C LYS A 487 5.44 20.41 14.55
N THR A 488 5.76 19.85 15.72
CA THR A 488 6.83 20.36 16.58
C THR A 488 8.17 20.32 15.83
N LEU A 489 8.84 21.47 15.81
CA LEU A 489 10.14 21.64 15.17
C LEU A 489 11.24 21.78 16.21
N LEU A 490 12.46 21.44 15.84
CA LEU A 490 13.65 21.69 16.64
C LEU A 490 14.59 22.58 15.85
N PHE A 491 15.14 23.60 16.49
CA PHE A 491 16.14 24.47 15.90
C PHE A 491 17.36 24.59 16.80
N ASP A 492 18.55 24.59 16.19
CA ASP A 492 19.79 24.93 16.86
C ASP A 492 20.28 26.28 16.34
N ILE A 493 20.23 27.30 17.19
CA ILE A 493 20.56 28.69 16.84
C ILE A 493 21.92 29.05 17.44
N GLU A 494 22.81 29.64 16.65
CA GLU A 494 24.05 30.25 17.09
C GLU A 494 24.01 31.75 16.79
N LEU A 495 24.05 32.58 17.84
CA LEU A 495 24.06 34.03 17.68
C LEU A 495 25.49 34.49 17.37
N LYS A 496 25.73 34.87 16.11
CA LYS A 496 27.06 35.24 15.60
C LYS A 496 27.40 36.69 15.91
N ASN A 497 26.45 37.60 15.69
CA ASN A 497 26.66 39.02 15.89
C ASN A 497 25.33 39.77 16.09
N VAL A 498 25.42 40.98 16.62
CA VAL A 498 24.33 41.95 16.73
C VAL A 498 24.84 43.27 16.15
N LEU A 499 24.08 43.85 15.23
CA LEU A 499 24.42 45.08 14.50
C LEU A 499 23.48 46.23 14.85
#